data_AF-A0A0F8WDI4-F1
#
_entry.id   AF-A0A0F8WDI4-F1
#
_cell.length_a   1.000
_cell.length_b   1.000
_cell.length_c   1.000
_cell.angle_alpha   90.00
_cell.angle_beta   90.00
_cell.angle_gamma   90.00
#
_symmetry.space_group_name_H-M   'P 1'
#
loop_
_entity.id
_entity.type
_entity.pdbx_description
1 polymer ?
#
loop_
_entity_poly.entity_id
_entity_poly.type
_entity_poly.pdbx_seq_one_letter_code
_entity_poly.pdbx_strand_id
1 'polypeptide(L)'
;MMSNWIKTLGALLLLVSLVHAQFQFFEQMFSGSGGQERKQASQNVPSDSSRYNSMWDGARCDKYLCPGTLACVHFPHHCPCPHPDVEEKFELGEGSAVCVSRGGYKAGEAARKVELARKGLI
;
A
#
# COMPACT_ATOMS: atom_id res chain seq x y z
N MET A 1 56.98 -34.66 3.33
CA MET A 1 56.12 -33.58 2.78
C MET A 1 54.62 -33.90 2.85
N MET A 2 54.17 -35.13 2.55
CA MET A 2 52.74 -35.51 2.63
C MET A 2 52.08 -35.41 4.02
N SER A 3 52.80 -35.73 5.11
CA SER A 3 52.21 -35.70 6.46
C SER A 3 51.80 -34.28 6.91
N ASN A 4 52.56 -33.26 6.51
CA ASN A 4 52.20 -31.88 6.84
C ASN A 4 50.99 -31.40 6.06
N TRP A 5 50.80 -31.89 4.82
CA TRP A 5 49.64 -31.55 4.00
C TRP A 5 48.36 -32.21 4.52
N ILE A 6 48.45 -33.44 5.02
CA ILE A 6 47.32 -34.13 5.66
C ILE A 6 46.89 -33.38 6.92
N LYS A 7 47.85 -32.87 7.72
CA LYS A 7 47.56 -32.07 8.91
C LYS A 7 46.92 -30.72 8.58
N THR A 8 47.40 -30.03 7.54
CA THR A 8 46.81 -28.74 7.12
C THR A 8 45.42 -28.92 6.51
N LEU A 9 45.21 -29.95 5.68
CA LEU A 9 43.89 -30.29 5.15
C LEU A 9 42.91 -30.69 6.26
N GLY A 10 43.36 -31.48 7.24
CA GLY A 10 42.56 -31.85 8.41
C GLY A 10 42.15 -30.65 9.25
N ALA A 11 43.08 -29.71 9.50
CA ALA A 11 42.80 -28.47 10.23
C ALA A 11 41.81 -27.56 9.47
N LEU A 12 41.94 -27.47 8.14
CA LEU A 12 41.03 -26.68 7.31
C LEU A 12 39.60 -27.27 7.30
N LEU A 13 39.48 -28.60 7.27
CA LEU A 13 38.16 -29.27 7.29
C LEU A 13 37.42 -29.02 8.62
N LEU A 14 38.15 -28.99 9.75
CA LEU A 14 37.58 -28.70 11.06
C LEU A 14 37.08 -27.25 11.19
N LEU A 15 37.77 -26.29 10.56
CA LEU A 15 37.35 -24.88 10.53
C LEU A 15 36.07 -24.65 9.71
N VAL A 16 35.90 -25.37 8.59
CA VAL A 16 34.69 -25.27 7.75
C VAL A 16 33.45 -25.85 8.45
N SER A 17 33.65 -26.83 9.34
CA SER A 17 32.57 -27.48 10.08
C SER A 17 31.93 -26.56 11.14
N LEU A 18 32.65 -25.54 11.61
CA LEU A 18 32.18 -24.59 12.62
C LEU A 18 31.30 -23.46 12.05
N VAL A 19 31.24 -23.28 10.72
CA VAL A 19 30.52 -22.18 10.05
C VAL A 19 29.01 -22.48 9.85
N HIS A 20 28.55 -23.71 10.07
CA HIS A 20 27.19 -24.14 9.68
C HIS A 20 26.04 -23.73 10.63
N ALA A 21 26.25 -22.91 11.67
CA ALA A 21 25.20 -22.57 12.63
C ALA A 21 24.73 -21.10 12.62
N GLN A 22 25.30 -20.22 11.80
CA GLN A 22 25.03 -18.78 11.93
C GLN A 22 23.79 -18.27 11.17
N PHE A 23 23.24 -19.05 10.22
CA PHE A 23 22.12 -18.59 9.37
C PHE A 23 20.74 -19.12 9.76
N GLN A 24 20.63 -20.14 10.63
CA GLN A 24 19.33 -20.64 11.12
C GLN A 24 18.68 -19.74 12.19
N PHE A 25 19.43 -18.85 12.84
CA PHE A 25 18.87 -17.92 13.82
C PHE A 25 17.90 -16.91 13.19
N PHE A 26 18.22 -16.41 11.99
CA PHE A 26 17.39 -15.43 11.32
C PHE A 26 16.07 -16.03 10.86
N GLU A 27 16.09 -17.23 10.28
CA GLU A 27 14.86 -17.88 9.79
C GLU A 27 13.84 -18.09 10.92
N GLN A 28 14.30 -18.51 12.11
CA GLN A 28 13.44 -18.81 13.25
C GLN A 28 12.94 -17.54 13.97
N MET A 29 13.68 -16.42 13.91
CA MET A 29 13.25 -15.14 14.49
C MET A 29 12.21 -14.42 13.61
N PHE A 30 12.18 -14.70 12.30
CA PHE A 30 11.15 -14.17 11.39
C PHE A 30 9.90 -15.06 11.31
N SER A 31 9.97 -16.34 11.69
CA SER A 31 8.85 -17.29 11.58
C SER A 31 8.06 -17.50 12.89
N GLY A 32 8.52 -16.98 14.03
CA GLY A 32 7.96 -17.26 15.36
C GLY A 32 7.48 -16.02 16.11
N SER A 33 6.19 -15.74 16.05
CA SER A 33 5.50 -14.70 16.81
C SER A 33 5.65 -14.87 18.33
N GLY A 34 6.03 -13.79 19.03
CA GLY A 34 5.66 -13.61 20.45
C GLY A 34 6.64 -12.81 21.29
N GLY A 35 6.30 -11.56 21.62
CA GLY A 35 6.79 -10.89 22.82
C GLY A 35 7.67 -9.66 22.62
N GLN A 36 7.14 -8.59 22.01
CA GLN A 36 7.51 -7.24 22.41
C GLN A 36 6.25 -6.37 22.46
N GLU A 37 5.87 -5.98 23.67
CA GLU A 37 5.10 -4.77 23.93
C GLU A 37 5.88 -3.56 23.39
N ARG A 38 5.84 -3.33 22.08
CA ARG A 38 6.12 -2.01 21.54
C ARG A 38 4.84 -1.22 21.70
N LYS A 39 4.88 -0.23 22.59
CA LYS A 39 4.04 0.96 22.49
C LYS A 39 4.12 1.42 21.03
N GLN A 40 3.07 1.13 20.27
CA GLN A 40 2.97 1.46 18.86
C GLN A 40 2.77 2.98 18.79
N ALA A 41 3.87 3.74 18.80
CA ALA A 41 3.83 5.07 18.23
C ALA A 41 3.30 4.87 16.80
N SER A 42 2.15 5.45 16.52
CA SER A 42 1.49 5.36 15.22
C SER A 42 2.49 5.84 14.15
N GLN A 43 3.16 4.91 13.48
CA GLN A 43 4.02 5.23 12.35
C GLN A 43 3.12 5.60 11.17
N ASN A 44 3.53 6.61 10.40
CA ASN A 44 2.80 7.01 9.20
C ASN A 44 2.69 5.83 8.24
N VAL A 45 1.58 5.80 7.49
CA VAL A 45 1.45 4.85 6.38
C VAL A 45 2.55 5.13 5.34
N PRO A 46 3.12 4.08 4.69
CA PRO A 46 4.09 4.27 3.62
C PRO A 46 3.56 5.15 2.49
N SER A 47 4.41 5.99 1.90
CA SER A 47 4.05 6.88 0.77
C SER A 47 4.00 6.17 -0.58
N ASP A 48 4.06 4.84 -0.60
CA ASP A 48 4.03 4.02 -1.82
C ASP A 48 2.62 3.47 -2.13
N SER A 49 2.46 2.88 -3.31
CA SER A 49 1.20 2.29 -3.77
C SER A 49 1.07 0.78 -3.51
N SER A 50 2.03 0.14 -2.83
CA SER A 50 2.06 -1.34 -2.70
C SER A 50 0.81 -1.90 -2.03
N ARG A 51 0.36 -1.26 -0.93
CA ARG A 51 -0.88 -1.62 -0.23
C ARG A 51 -2.10 -1.47 -1.14
N TYR A 52 -2.17 -0.40 -1.92
CA TYR A 52 -3.27 -0.18 -2.85
C TYR A 52 -3.28 -1.23 -3.97
N ASN A 53 -2.12 -1.51 -4.59
CA ASN A 53 -2.00 -2.47 -5.68
C ASN A 53 -2.44 -3.88 -5.23
N SER A 54 -2.02 -4.32 -4.05
CA SER A 54 -2.47 -5.62 -3.52
C SER A 54 -3.99 -5.70 -3.30
N MET A 55 -4.63 -4.60 -2.89
CA MET A 55 -6.09 -4.53 -2.77
C MET A 55 -6.78 -4.48 -4.15
N TRP A 56 -6.19 -3.76 -5.10
CA TRP A 56 -6.68 -3.66 -6.48
C TRP A 56 -6.63 -5.02 -7.19
N ASP A 57 -5.50 -5.72 -7.11
CA ASP A 57 -5.28 -7.04 -7.73
C ASP A 57 -6.19 -8.12 -7.15
N GLY A 58 -6.57 -7.99 -5.86
CA GLY A 58 -7.50 -8.88 -5.20
C GLY A 58 -8.99 -8.57 -5.48
N ALA A 59 -9.29 -7.40 -6.05
CA ALA A 59 -10.68 -6.99 -6.29
C ALA A 59 -11.26 -7.73 -7.51
N ARG A 60 -12.43 -8.33 -7.33
CA ARG A 60 -13.17 -8.97 -8.43
C ARG A 60 -14.22 -8.02 -8.98
N CYS A 61 -14.09 -7.66 -10.25
CA CYS A 61 -15.08 -6.87 -10.97
C CYS A 61 -15.08 -7.27 -12.45
N ASP A 62 -16.27 -7.47 -13.01
CA ASP A 62 -16.51 -7.81 -14.42
C ASP A 62 -16.82 -6.58 -15.29
N LYS A 63 -16.93 -5.41 -14.65
CA LYS A 63 -17.30 -4.13 -15.27
C LYS A 63 -16.20 -3.10 -15.02
N TYR A 64 -16.55 -1.95 -14.45
CA TYR A 64 -15.62 -0.89 -14.11
C TYR A 64 -15.28 -0.93 -12.62
N LEU A 65 -14.00 -1.14 -12.32
CA LEU A 65 -13.47 -1.05 -10.95
C LEU A 65 -13.05 0.39 -10.64
N CYS A 66 -13.64 0.96 -9.60
CA CYS A 66 -13.37 2.34 -9.21
C CYS A 66 -11.99 2.49 -8.53
N PRO A 67 -11.07 3.34 -9.04
CA PRO A 67 -9.73 3.51 -8.47
C PRO A 67 -9.71 4.12 -7.07
N GLY A 68 -10.68 4.97 -6.73
CA GLY A 68 -10.70 5.58 -5.39
C GLY A 68 -11.25 4.66 -4.29
N THR A 69 -12.11 3.70 -4.65
CA THR A 69 -12.98 2.99 -3.69
C THR A 69 -13.00 1.49 -3.85
N LEU A 70 -12.43 0.96 -4.93
CA LEU A 70 -12.49 -0.45 -5.33
C LEU A 70 -13.93 -0.98 -5.49
N ALA A 71 -14.90 -0.07 -5.68
CA ALA A 71 -16.28 -0.43 -5.98
C ALA A 71 -16.41 -0.94 -7.43
N CYS A 72 -17.20 -1.99 -7.64
CA CYS A 72 -17.52 -2.49 -8.98
C CYS A 72 -18.82 -1.85 -9.48
N VAL A 73 -18.74 -1.04 -10.53
CA VAL A 73 -19.87 -0.27 -11.08
C VAL A 73 -19.98 -0.42 -12.60
N HIS A 74 -21.07 0.07 -13.17
CA HIS A 74 -21.31 -0.01 -14.62
C HIS A 74 -20.54 1.04 -15.43
N PHE A 75 -20.38 2.26 -14.91
CA PHE A 75 -19.74 3.37 -15.61
C PHE A 75 -18.85 4.19 -14.66
N PRO A 76 -17.80 4.87 -15.15
CA PRO A 76 -16.88 5.64 -14.30
C PRO A 76 -17.58 6.70 -13.43
N HIS A 77 -18.57 7.42 -13.98
CA HIS A 77 -19.35 8.39 -13.21
C HIS A 77 -20.24 7.75 -12.15
N HIS A 78 -20.41 6.43 -12.08
CA HIS A 78 -21.12 5.77 -10.97
C HIS A 78 -20.25 5.49 -9.76
N CYS A 79 -18.95 5.76 -9.83
CA CYS A 79 -18.07 5.55 -8.68
C CYS A 79 -18.51 6.38 -7.46
N PRO A 80 -18.52 5.79 -6.26
CA PRO A 80 -18.71 6.53 -5.02
C PRO A 80 -17.43 7.30 -4.67
N CYS A 81 -17.58 8.37 -3.91
CA CYS A 81 -16.43 9.08 -3.34
C CYS A 81 -15.80 8.31 -2.18
N PRO A 82 -14.46 8.34 -2.02
CA PRO A 82 -13.75 7.64 -0.93
C PRO A 82 -14.24 8.01 0.46
N HIS A 83 -14.66 9.27 0.65
CA HIS A 83 -15.08 9.78 1.96
C HIS A 83 -16.45 10.46 1.87
N PRO A 84 -17.55 9.70 1.73
CA PRO A 84 -18.87 10.26 1.44
C PRO A 84 -19.39 11.23 2.50
N ASP A 85 -18.90 11.13 3.74
CA ASP A 85 -19.31 12.01 4.85
C ASP A 85 -18.72 13.42 4.74
N VAL A 86 -17.54 13.57 4.11
CA VAL A 86 -16.78 14.82 4.04
C VAL A 86 -16.50 15.27 2.60
N GLU A 87 -16.88 14.46 1.62
CA GLU A 87 -16.81 14.77 0.20
C GLU A 87 -18.20 14.89 -0.41
N GLU A 88 -18.27 15.62 -1.51
CA GLU A 88 -19.42 15.74 -2.39
C GLU A 88 -18.97 15.37 -3.80
N LYS A 89 -19.82 14.61 -4.51
CA LYS A 89 -19.57 14.17 -5.87
C LYS A 89 -20.11 15.20 -6.85
N PHE A 90 -19.29 15.59 -7.82
CA PHE A 90 -19.64 16.54 -8.86
C PHE A 90 -19.40 15.96 -10.25
N GLU A 91 -20.42 15.96 -11.10
CA GLU A 91 -20.30 15.52 -12.49
C GLU A 91 -19.79 16.68 -13.35
N LEU A 92 -18.65 16.49 -14.02
CA LEU A 92 -17.98 17.54 -14.81
C LEU A 92 -18.53 17.65 -16.24
N GLY A 93 -19.48 16.80 -16.61
CA GLY A 93 -19.80 16.50 -18.00
C GLY A 93 -18.88 15.42 -18.57
N GLU A 94 -19.16 14.96 -19.79
CA GLU A 94 -18.37 13.93 -20.49
C GLU A 94 -18.28 12.57 -19.77
N GLY A 95 -19.27 12.26 -18.90
CA GLY A 95 -19.28 11.00 -18.15
C GLY A 95 -18.19 10.88 -17.08
N SER A 96 -17.62 12.01 -16.66
CA SER A 96 -16.61 12.09 -15.60
C SER A 96 -17.17 12.77 -14.34
N ALA A 97 -16.69 12.34 -13.17
CA ALA A 97 -17.07 12.92 -11.89
C ALA A 97 -15.84 13.12 -11.01
N VAL A 98 -15.87 14.16 -10.17
CA VAL A 98 -14.85 14.47 -9.16
C VAL A 98 -15.45 14.45 -7.77
N CYS A 99 -14.64 14.06 -6.80
CA CYS A 99 -14.96 14.15 -5.38
C CYS A 99 -14.26 15.37 -4.82
N VAL A 100 -15.04 16.31 -4.31
CA VAL A 100 -14.52 17.54 -3.71
C VAL A 100 -14.86 17.55 -2.23
N SER A 101 -13.93 18.01 -1.41
CA SER A 101 -14.24 18.24 0.00
C SER A 101 -15.43 19.17 0.11
N ARG A 102 -16.36 18.84 1.01
CA ARG A 102 -17.48 19.70 1.40
C ARG A 102 -17.03 21.03 2.01
N GLY A 103 -15.72 21.23 2.22
CA GLY A 103 -15.01 22.33 2.91
C GLY A 103 -15.28 23.78 2.48
N GLY A 104 -16.51 24.13 2.10
CA GLY A 104 -17.06 25.48 2.20
C GLY A 104 -17.90 25.62 3.47
N TYR A 105 -18.07 26.86 3.94
CA TYR A 105 -18.92 27.17 5.11
C TYR A 105 -20.42 26.98 4.82
N LYS A 106 -20.78 26.66 3.56
CA LYS A 106 -22.16 26.50 3.07
C LYS A 106 -22.28 25.33 2.10
N ALA A 107 -23.40 24.60 2.20
CA ALA A 107 -23.77 23.56 1.24
C ALA A 107 -23.81 24.14 -0.19
N GLY A 108 -23.30 23.40 -1.17
CA GLY A 108 -23.25 23.83 -2.57
C GLY A 108 -22.19 24.88 -2.92
N GLU A 109 -21.31 25.27 -1.99
CA GLU A 109 -20.22 26.19 -2.30
C GLU A 109 -19.11 25.52 -3.13
N ALA A 110 -18.74 24.29 -2.78
CA ALA A 110 -17.74 23.51 -3.51
C ALA A 110 -18.18 23.25 -4.95
N ALA A 111 -19.41 22.76 -5.12
CA ALA A 111 -20.16 22.67 -6.37
C ALA A 111 -20.01 23.92 -7.26
N ARG A 112 -20.34 25.09 -6.71
CA ARG A 112 -20.27 26.37 -7.41
C ARG A 112 -18.83 26.70 -7.83
N LYS A 113 -17.84 26.46 -6.96
CA LYS A 113 -16.42 26.69 -7.27
C LYS A 113 -15.94 25.78 -8.40
N VAL A 114 -16.35 24.51 -8.41
CA VAL A 114 -16.05 23.57 -9.51
C VAL A 114 -16.64 24.08 -10.83
N GLU A 115 -17.90 24.51 -10.82
CA GLU A 115 -18.54 25.02 -12.04
C GLU A 115 -17.92 26.34 -12.55
N LEU A 116 -17.53 27.24 -11.64
CA LEU A 116 -16.81 28.46 -12.02
C LEU A 116 -15.43 28.14 -12.60
N ALA A 117 -14.70 27.20 -11.99
CA ALA A 117 -13.40 26.76 -12.49
C ALA A 117 -13.53 26.15 -13.89
N ARG A 118 -14.55 25.32 -14.12
CA ARG A 118 -14.87 24.73 -15.43
C ARG A 118 -15.13 25.79 -16.50
N LYS A 119 -15.74 26.92 -16.12
CA LYS A 119 -16.01 28.06 -17.01
C LYS A 119 -14.83 29.04 -17.14
N GLY A 120 -13.74 28.85 -16.41
CA GLY A 120 -12.63 29.81 -16.36
C GLY A 120 -12.99 31.14 -15.69
N LEU A 121 -13.95 31.13 -14.75
CA LEU A 121 -14.50 32.31 -14.07
C LEU A 121 -14.05 32.41 -12.60
N ILE A 122 -12.87 31.89 -12.28
CA ILE A 122 -12.28 31.86 -10.93
C ILE A 122 -11.23 32.95 -10.74
#